data_AF-A0A7S3U8D6-F1
#
_entry.id   AF-A0A7S3U8D6-F1
#
_cell.length_a   1.000
_cell.length_b   1.000
_cell.length_c   1.000
_cell.angle_alpha   90.00
_cell.angle_beta   90.00
_cell.angle_gamma   90.00
#
_symmetry.space_group_name_H-M   'P 1'
#
loop_
_entity.id
_entity.type
_entity.pdbx_description
1 polymer ?
#
loop_
_entity_poly.entity_id
_entity_poly.type
_entity_poly.pdbx_seq_one_letter_code
_entity_poly.pdbx_strand_id
1 'polypeptide(L)'
;MSLAFDENGRPFIILREQEKKKRVKGLEAHKINIMAARTVASLLKTSLGPKGMDKMLVSPDGEVIITNDGATILEKMEIHHQTAKLLAELSASQDNEIGDGTTGVVVLAGAILEQAQKLLDRGIHPL
;
A
#
# COMPACT_ATOMS: atom_id res chain seq x y z
N MET A 1 -9.67 31.51 -3.00
CA MET A 1 -10.82 31.00 -3.76
C MET A 1 -11.01 31.92 -4.94
N SER A 2 -10.77 31.49 -6.17
CA SER A 2 -11.19 32.25 -7.35
C SER A 2 -12.41 31.57 -7.96
N LEU A 3 -13.54 32.28 -7.99
CA LEU A 3 -14.70 31.90 -8.79
C LEU A 3 -14.36 32.20 -10.25
N ALA A 4 -14.47 31.19 -11.11
CA ALA A 4 -14.35 31.35 -12.55
C ALA A 4 -15.70 30.98 -13.21
N PHE A 5 -15.98 31.57 -14.36
CA PHE A 5 -17.25 31.39 -15.07
C PHE A 5 -16.96 30.75 -16.43
N ASP A 6 -17.82 29.83 -16.86
CA ASP A 6 -17.76 29.26 -18.22
C ASP A 6 -18.29 30.26 -19.27
N GLU A 7 -18.19 29.92 -20.56
CA GLU A 7 -18.68 30.74 -21.69
C GLU A 7 -20.21 30.99 -21.63
N ASN A 8 -20.93 30.25 -20.78
CA ASN A 8 -22.37 30.35 -20.55
C ASN A 8 -22.70 31.02 -19.19
N GLY A 9 -21.71 31.60 -18.50
CA GLY A 9 -21.89 32.32 -17.23
C GLY A 9 -22.12 31.42 -16.01
N ARG A 10 -21.90 30.10 -16.09
CA ARG A 10 -22.05 29.18 -14.96
C ARG A 10 -20.81 29.26 -14.07
N PRO A 11 -20.97 29.51 -12.76
CA PRO A 11 -19.84 29.55 -11.84
C PRO A 11 -19.30 28.12 -11.60
N PHE A 12 -17.99 27.94 -11.77
CA PHE A 12 -17.28 26.77 -11.29
C PHE A 12 -16.12 27.19 -10.38
N ILE A 13 -15.80 26.33 -9.42
CA ILE A 13 -14.78 26.61 -8.41
C ILE A 13 -13.44 26.06 -8.89
N ILE A 14 -12.46 26.94 -9.11
CA ILE A 14 -11.07 26.50 -9.33
C ILE A 14 -10.46 26.20 -7.97
N LEU A 15 -10.33 24.91 -7.65
CA LEU A 15 -9.57 24.45 -6.49
C LEU A 15 -8.07 24.71 -6.74
N ARG A 16 -7.50 25.65 -5.98
CA ARG A 16 -6.06 26.02 -6.02
C ARG A 16 -5.11 24.84 -5.74
N GLU A 17 -5.63 23.72 -5.22
CA GLU A 17 -4.86 22.49 -4.99
C GLU A 17 -4.55 21.66 -6.25
N GLN A 18 -5.08 22.01 -7.42
CA GLN A 18 -4.82 21.25 -8.65
C GLN A 18 -3.32 21.17 -8.99
N GLU A 19 -2.52 22.20 -8.68
CA GLU A 19 -1.06 22.18 -8.88
C GLU A 19 -0.35 21.16 -7.97
N LYS A 20 -0.91 20.86 -6.79
CA LYS A 20 -0.35 19.86 -5.85
C LYS A 20 -0.74 18.42 -6.21
N LYS A 21 -1.79 18.21 -7.01
CA LYS A 21 -2.31 16.88 -7.36
C LYS A 21 -1.73 16.41 -8.70
N LYS A 22 -0.49 15.90 -8.66
CA LYS A 22 0.15 15.27 -9.82
C LYS A 22 -0.56 13.95 -10.15
N ARG A 23 -1.25 13.88 -11.29
CA ARG A 23 -1.93 12.65 -11.74
C ARG A 23 -0.97 11.76 -12.51
N VAL A 24 -0.63 10.61 -11.93
CA VAL A 24 0.09 9.53 -12.63
C VAL A 24 -0.94 8.67 -13.40
N LYS A 25 -0.59 8.22 -14.61
CA LYS A 25 -1.49 7.44 -15.47
C LYS A 25 -0.77 6.25 -16.11
N GLY A 26 -1.55 5.24 -16.52
CA GLY A 26 -1.07 4.11 -17.32
C GLY A 26 -0.06 3.23 -16.59
N LEU A 27 0.93 2.73 -17.34
CA LEU A 27 1.94 1.78 -16.86
C LEU A 27 2.74 2.31 -15.66
N GLU A 28 3.04 3.61 -15.60
CA GLU A 28 3.76 4.20 -14.47
C GLU A 28 2.96 4.08 -13.16
N ALA A 29 1.64 4.29 -13.21
CA ALA A 29 0.80 4.14 -12.04
C ALA A 29 0.79 2.69 -11.52
N HIS A 30 0.72 1.71 -12.43
CA HIS A 30 0.81 0.29 -12.05
C HIS A 30 2.16 -0.04 -11.40
N LYS A 31 3.26 0.46 -11.95
CA LYS A 31 4.61 0.23 -11.39
C LYS A 31 4.77 0.82 -9.99
N ILE A 32 4.25 2.03 -9.75
CA ILE A 32 4.28 2.66 -8.43
C ILE A 32 3.46 1.84 -7.43
N ASN A 33 2.26 1.39 -7.82
CA ASN A 33 1.41 0.56 -6.96
C ASN A 33 2.09 -0.76 -6.57
N ILE A 34 2.70 -1.45 -7.55
CA ILE A 34 3.43 -2.70 -7.32
C ILE A 34 4.65 -2.45 -6.42
N MET A 35 5.40 -1.37 -6.65
CA MET A 35 6.55 -1.02 -5.84
C MET A 35 6.15 -0.81 -4.37
N ALA A 36 5.07 -0.06 -4.11
CA ALA A 36 4.58 0.16 -2.75
C ALA A 36 4.19 -1.15 -2.06
N ALA A 37 3.47 -2.02 -2.76
CA ALA A 37 3.09 -3.35 -2.27
C ALA A 37 4.31 -4.24 -1.95
N ARG A 38 5.29 -4.23 -2.86
CA ARG A 38 6.53 -5.02 -2.71
C ARG A 38 7.37 -4.56 -1.52
N THR A 39 7.41 -3.26 -1.24
CA THR A 39 8.13 -2.72 -0.08
C THR A 39 7.55 -3.26 1.22
N VAL A 40 6.21 -3.26 1.36
CA VAL A 40 5.51 -3.82 2.52
C VAL A 40 5.78 -5.33 2.66
N ALA A 41 5.65 -6.08 1.57
CA ALA A 41 5.91 -7.52 1.58
C ALA A 41 7.37 -7.85 1.95
N SER A 42 8.33 -7.05 1.48
CA SER A 42 9.75 -7.24 1.79
C SER A 42 10.05 -6.97 3.26
N LEU A 43 9.36 -6.00 3.88
CA LEU A 43 9.46 -5.72 5.30
C LEU A 43 8.98 -6.92 6.12
N LEU A 44 7.84 -7.51 5.79
CA LEU A 44 7.29 -8.66 6.51
C LEU A 44 8.03 -9.98 6.25
N LYS A 45 8.74 -10.11 5.13
CA LYS A 45 9.41 -11.36 4.74
C LYS A 45 10.37 -11.92 5.80
N THR A 46 11.07 -11.08 6.56
CA THR A 46 12.01 -11.53 7.60
C THR A 46 11.34 -12.02 8.88
N SER A 47 10.02 -11.81 9.00
CA SER A 47 9.18 -12.21 10.13
C SER A 47 8.40 -13.50 9.82
N LEU A 48 8.54 -14.03 8.60
CA LEU A 48 7.86 -15.25 8.16
C LEU A 48 8.63 -16.51 8.55
N GLY A 49 7.93 -17.47 9.17
CA GLY A 49 8.41 -18.82 9.47
C GLY A 49 8.98 -18.99 10.88
N PRO A 50 9.37 -20.22 11.26
CA PRO A 50 9.80 -20.54 12.63
C PRO A 50 11.15 -19.93 13.03
N LYS A 51 11.91 -19.43 12.05
CA LYS A 51 13.13 -18.63 12.25
C LYS A 51 12.92 -17.15 11.91
N GLY A 52 11.66 -16.72 11.81
CA GLY A 52 11.29 -15.32 11.64
C GLY A 52 11.77 -14.51 12.85
N MET A 53 12.08 -13.25 12.61
CA MET A 53 12.46 -12.30 13.65
C MET A 53 11.36 -11.29 13.89
N ASP A 54 11.15 -10.97 15.17
CA ASP A 54 10.24 -9.93 15.62
C ASP A 54 10.70 -8.56 15.12
N LYS A 55 9.73 -7.65 15.01
CA LYS A 55 9.98 -6.24 14.71
C LYS A 55 9.71 -5.38 15.92
N MET A 56 10.60 -4.43 16.16
CA MET A 56 10.39 -3.35 17.12
C MET A 56 9.72 -2.18 16.41
N LEU A 57 8.57 -1.77 16.92
CA LEU A 57 7.79 -0.62 16.49
C LEU A 57 7.82 0.41 17.61
N VAL A 58 8.09 1.66 17.26
CA VAL A 58 8.12 2.78 18.21
C VAL A 58 7.07 3.78 17.79
N SER A 59 6.05 3.97 18.61
CA SER A 59 4.99 4.94 18.39
C SER A 59 5.52 6.37 18.60
N PRO A 60 4.91 7.41 17.99
CA PRO A 60 5.28 8.81 18.22
C PRO A 60 5.24 9.23 19.70
N ASP A 61 4.35 8.61 20.48
CA ASP A 61 4.21 8.85 21.92
C ASP A 61 5.27 8.13 22.79
N GLY A 62 6.18 7.38 22.16
CA GLY A 62 7.26 6.65 22.84
C GLY A 62 6.91 5.24 23.29
N GLU A 63 5.72 4.73 22.99
CA GLU A 63 5.34 3.33 23.21
C GLU A 63 6.19 2.40 22.32
N VAL A 64 6.72 1.33 22.89
CA VAL A 64 7.52 0.33 22.17
C VAL A 64 6.77 -1.00 22.14
N ILE A 65 6.54 -1.51 20.93
CA ILE A 65 5.89 -2.80 20.69
C ILE A 65 6.87 -3.71 19.96
N ILE A 66 7.06 -4.93 20.46
CA ILE A 66 7.87 -5.96 19.81
C ILE A 66 6.92 -7.10 19.42
N THR A 67 6.80 -7.38 18.13
CA THR A 67 5.88 -8.42 17.64
C THR A 67 6.35 -9.05 16.34
N ASN A 68 5.97 -10.30 16.11
CA ASN A 68 6.15 -11.02 14.86
C ASN A 68 4.85 -11.13 14.04
N ASP A 69 3.71 -10.72 14.60
CA ASP A 69 2.44 -10.81 13.91
C ASP A 69 2.34 -9.75 12.80
N GLY A 70 2.14 -10.21 11.56
CA GLY A 70 2.05 -9.35 10.39
C GLY A 70 0.88 -8.36 10.45
N ALA A 71 -0.26 -8.76 11.01
CA ALA A 71 -1.42 -7.87 11.12
C ALA A 71 -1.13 -6.70 12.06
N THR A 72 -0.64 -6.99 13.27
CA THR A 72 -0.24 -5.97 14.26
C THR A 72 0.87 -5.06 13.71
N ILE A 73 1.88 -5.61 13.02
CA ILE A 73 2.95 -4.82 12.40
C ILE A 73 2.36 -3.79 11.41
N LEU A 74 1.47 -4.23 10.53
CA LEU A 74 0.90 -3.36 9.49
C LEU A 74 -0.10 -2.35 10.04
N GLU A 75 -0.84 -2.69 11.10
CA GLU A 75 -1.77 -1.78 11.77
C GLU A 75 -1.03 -0.61 12.45
N LYS A 76 0.10 -0.89 13.10
CA LYS A 76 0.88 0.12 13.82
C LYS A 76 1.79 0.95 12.90
N MET A 77 2.05 0.49 11.69
CA MET A 77 2.85 1.24 10.70
C MET A 77 2.05 2.39 10.08
N GLU A 78 2.66 3.58 10.00
CA GLU A 78 2.07 4.70 9.27
C GLU A 78 2.25 4.52 7.75
N ILE A 79 1.21 4.02 7.09
CA ILE A 79 1.21 3.76 5.65
C ILE A 79 0.42 4.85 4.91
N HIS A 80 1.10 5.63 4.06
CA HIS A 80 0.42 6.65 3.24
C HIS A 80 -0.08 6.14 1.89
N HIS A 81 0.59 5.15 1.29
CA HIS A 81 0.28 4.69 -0.06
C HIS A 81 -0.97 3.79 -0.06
N GLN A 82 -1.97 4.09 -0.90
CA GLN A 82 -3.26 3.40 -0.87
C GLN A 82 -3.14 1.89 -1.15
N THR A 83 -2.33 1.48 -2.12
CA THR A 83 -2.09 0.04 -2.40
C THR A 83 -1.45 -0.69 -1.22
N ALA A 84 -0.61 0.00 -0.43
CA ALA A 84 -0.02 -0.60 0.76
C ALA A 84 -1.06 -0.72 1.90
N LYS A 85 -1.99 0.24 2.02
CA LYS A 85 -3.14 0.11 2.94
C LYS A 85 -4.02 -1.09 2.60
N LEU A 86 -4.27 -1.34 1.31
CA LEU A 86 -5.02 -2.53 0.89
C LEU A 86 -4.34 -3.84 1.34
N LEU A 87 -3.00 -3.89 1.40
CA LEU A 87 -2.29 -5.05 1.95
C LEU A 87 -2.42 -5.16 3.48
N ALA A 88 -2.46 -4.04 4.19
CA ALA A 88 -2.73 -4.03 5.63
C ALA A 88 -4.15 -4.54 5.92
N GLU A 89 -5.14 -4.06 5.16
CA GLU A 89 -6.52 -4.54 5.25
C GLU A 89 -6.63 -6.03 4.90
N LEU A 90 -5.91 -6.50 3.88
CA LEU A 90 -5.82 -7.93 3.54
C LEU A 90 -5.29 -8.76 4.72
N SER A 91 -4.22 -8.31 5.37
CA SER A 91 -3.64 -8.99 6.53
C SER A 91 -4.60 -9.01 7.71
N ALA A 92 -5.29 -7.90 7.98
CA ALA A 92 -6.27 -7.80 9.05
C ALA A 92 -7.51 -8.67 8.78
N SER A 93 -7.96 -8.75 7.52
CA SER A 93 -9.05 -9.64 7.13
C SER A 93 -8.69 -11.10 7.36
N GLN A 94 -7.47 -11.50 7.01
CA GLN A 94 -6.97 -12.85 7.23
C GLN A 94 -6.91 -13.21 8.73
N ASP A 95 -6.49 -12.25 9.57
CA ASP A 95 -6.48 -12.42 11.02
C ASP A 95 -7.88 -12.59 11.59
N ASN A 96 -8.84 -11.76 11.14
CA ASN A 96 -10.23 -11.82 11.61
C ASN A 96 -10.95 -13.11 11.20
N GLU A 97 -10.68 -13.64 10.01
CA GLU A 97 -11.37 -14.84 9.50
C GLU A 97 -10.76 -16.15 9.98
N ILE A 98 -9.43 -16.25 9.98
CA ILE A 98 -8.70 -17.51 10.21
C ILE A 98 -7.82 -17.43 11.46
N GLY A 99 -7.29 -16.24 11.79
CA GLY A 99 -6.37 -16.04 12.92
C GLY A 99 -4.95 -16.54 12.69
N ASP A 100 -4.59 -16.88 11.44
CA ASP A 100 -3.24 -17.28 11.04
C ASP A 100 -2.98 -16.92 9.57
N GLY A 101 -1.72 -16.90 9.17
CA GLY A 101 -1.29 -16.63 7.81
C GLY A 101 -1.24 -15.14 7.45
N THR A 102 -1.38 -14.25 8.43
CA THR A 102 -1.34 -12.77 8.28
C THR A 102 -0.07 -12.31 7.53
N THR A 103 1.09 -12.78 7.96
CA THR A 103 2.38 -12.50 7.29
C THR A 103 2.47 -13.18 5.92
N GLY A 104 1.99 -14.43 5.83
CA GLY A 104 2.10 -15.24 4.62
C GLY A 104 1.31 -14.67 3.45
N VAL A 105 0.07 -14.22 3.69
CA VAL A 105 -0.81 -13.70 2.64
C VAL A 105 -0.25 -12.42 2.01
N VAL A 106 0.37 -11.55 2.82
CA VAL A 106 0.98 -10.30 2.32
C VAL A 106 2.24 -10.59 1.52
N VAL A 107 3.09 -11.52 1.99
CA VAL A 107 4.29 -11.94 1.26
C VAL A 107 3.93 -12.57 -0.09
N LEU A 108 2.88 -13.40 -0.11
CA LEU A 108 2.37 -14.02 -1.33
C LEU A 108 1.84 -12.96 -2.31
N ALA A 109 1.03 -12.01 -1.84
CA ALA A 109 0.51 -10.91 -2.67
C ALA A 109 1.64 -10.08 -3.28
N GLY A 110 2.66 -9.74 -2.48
CA GLY A 110 3.86 -9.06 -2.97
C GLY A 110 4.62 -9.83 -4.05
N ALA A 111 4.75 -11.15 -3.89
CA ALA A 111 5.40 -12.01 -4.87
C ALA A 111 4.62 -12.10 -6.20
N ILE A 112 3.28 -12.19 -6.13
CA ILE A 112 2.41 -12.17 -7.32
C ILE A 112 2.57 -10.85 -8.08
N LEU A 113 2.55 -9.71 -7.37
CA LEU A 113 2.70 -8.40 -7.98
C LEU A 113 4.09 -8.21 -8.59
N GLU A 114 5.15 -8.77 -8.00
CA GLU A 114 6.49 -8.77 -8.58
C GLU A 114 6.54 -9.55 -9.91
N GLN A 115 5.89 -10.71 -10.00
CA GLN A 115 5.81 -11.43 -11.29
C GLN A 115 4.94 -10.68 -12.30
N ALA A 116 3.83 -10.09 -11.86
CA ALA A 116 2.97 -9.29 -12.73
C ALA A 116 3.74 -8.10 -13.33
N GLN A 117 4.61 -7.44 -12.57
CA GLN A 117 5.46 -6.36 -13.09
C GLN A 117 6.32 -6.82 -14.27
N LYS A 118 6.91 -8.02 -14.21
CA LYS A 118 7.73 -8.56 -15.30
C LYS A 118 6.90 -8.80 -16.57
N LEU A 119 5.63 -9.17 -16.43
CA LEU A 119 4.73 -9.33 -17.56
C LEU A 119 4.37 -7.97 -18.17
N LEU A 120 4.10 -6.96 -17.33
CA LEU A 120 3.87 -5.58 -17.78
C LEU A 120 5.08 -5.01 -18.51
N ASP A 121 6.30 -5.27 -18.04
CA ASP A 121 7.54 -4.84 -18.69
C ASP A 121 7.74 -5.49 -20.07
N ARG A 122 7.12 -6.66 -20.32
CA ARG A 122 7.09 -7.32 -21.63
C ARG A 122 5.94 -6.82 -22.52
N GLY A 123 5.17 -5.82 -22.07
CA GLY A 123 4.02 -5.28 -22.80
C GLY A 123 2.77 -6.17 -22.77
N ILE A 124 2.71 -7.15 -21.87
CA ILE A 124 1.51 -7.98 -21.68
C ILE A 124 0.46 -7.14 -20.96
N HIS A 125 -0.78 -7.18 -21.47
CA HIS A 125 -1.90 -6.45 -20.90
C HIS A 125 -2.26 -7.01 -19.50
N PRO A 126 -2.63 -6.17 -18.51
CA PRO A 126 -2.97 -6.64 -17.16
C PRO A 126 -4.24 -7.52 -17.05
N LEU A 127 -5.11 -7.47 -18.06
CA LEU A 127 -6.29 -8.33 -18.25
C LEU A 127 -6.06 -9.33 -19.36
#